data_AF-A0A7L5Z282-F1
#
_entry.id   AF-A0A7L5Z282-F1
#
_cell.length_a   1.000
_cell.length_b   1.000
_cell.length_c   1.000
_cell.angle_alpha   90.00
_cell.angle_beta   90.00
_cell.angle_gamma   90.00
#
_symmetry.space_group_name_H-M   'P 1'
#
loop_
_entity.id
_entity.type
_entity.pdbx_description
1 polymer ?
#
loop_
_entity_poly.entity_id
_entity_poly.type
_entity_poly.pdbx_seq_one_letter_code
_entity_poly.pdbx_strand_id
1 'polypeptide(L)'
;MIVLDTNVVSEAMRPQPNLAVVGWLNAQAAGSMFLVSVTLAELLSGIGALPAAARRTRLEKALDGLPSQRETTSISQIPVLT
;
A
#
# COMPACT_ATOMS: atom_id res chain seq x y z
N MET A 1 11.81 -6.68 11.08
CA MET A 1 11.50 -5.27 10.83
C MET A 1 11.86 -4.99 9.39
N ILE A 2 10.86 -4.72 8.56
CA ILE A 2 10.96 -4.56 7.11
C ILE A 2 10.34 -3.21 6.76
N VAL A 3 11.07 -2.35 6.06
CA VAL A 3 10.53 -1.11 5.52
C VAL A 3 10.13 -1.38 4.07
N LEU A 4 8.86 -1.12 3.75
CA LEU A 4 8.33 -1.32 2.40
C LEU A 4 8.65 -0.11 1.54
N ASP A 5 9.14 -0.39 0.34
CA ASP A 5 9.33 0.60 -0.72
C ASP A 5 8.02 0.79 -1.51
N THR A 6 7.91 1.93 -2.20
CA THR A 6 6.73 2.34 -2.97
C THR A 6 6.39 1.33 -4.06
N ASN A 7 7.40 0.72 -4.68
CA ASN A 7 7.19 -0.31 -5.71
C ASN A 7 6.41 -1.53 -5.18
N VAL A 8 6.77 -2.08 -4.01
CA VAL A 8 6.14 -3.25 -3.41
C VAL A 8 4.69 -2.95 -3.04
N VAL A 9 4.44 -1.79 -2.44
CA VAL A 9 3.08 -1.36 -2.08
C VAL A 9 2.25 -1.13 -3.34
N SER A 10 2.81 -0.44 -4.34
CA SER A 10 2.12 -0.16 -5.60
C SER A 10 1.79 -1.44 -6.39
N GLU A 11 2.63 -2.47 -6.29
CA GLU A 11 2.40 -3.77 -6.92
C GLU A 11 1.18 -4.46 -6.32
N ALA A 12 1.06 -4.49 -5.00
CA ALA A 12 -0.10 -5.06 -4.29
C ALA A 12 -1.42 -4.34 -4.63
N MET A 13 -1.37 -3.08 -5.06
CA MET A 13 -2.55 -2.28 -5.44
C MET A 13 -2.99 -2.46 -6.90
N ARG A 14 -2.20 -3.17 -7.74
CA ARG A 14 -2.54 -3.42 -9.14
C ARG A 14 -3.79 -4.31 -9.27
N PRO A 15 -4.57 -4.19 -10.36
CA PRO A 15 -5.68 -5.11 -10.63
C PRO A 15 -5.24 -6.57 -10.79
N GLN A 16 -4.02 -6.79 -11.27
CA GLN A 16 -3.40 -8.11 -11.40
C GLN A 16 -1.98 -8.01 -10.80
N PRO A 17 -1.83 -8.25 -9.49
CA PRO A 17 -0.55 -8.15 -8.82
C PRO A 17 0.32 -9.39 -9.09
N ASN A 18 1.64 -9.23 -9.01
CA ASN A 18 2.54 -10.38 -8.98
C ASN A 18 2.30 -11.24 -7.73
N LEU A 19 1.88 -12.49 -7.93
CA LEU A 19 1.55 -13.42 -6.85
C LEU A 19 2.73 -13.72 -5.92
N ALA A 20 3.98 -13.64 -6.41
CA ALA A 20 5.15 -13.81 -5.56
C ALA A 20 5.30 -12.66 -4.55
N VAL A 21 4.99 -11.43 -4.98
CA VAL A 21 5.02 -10.24 -4.10
C VAL A 21 3.91 -10.33 -3.05
N VAL A 22 2.70 -10.71 -3.47
CA VAL A 22 1.57 -10.91 -2.55
C VAL A 22 1.85 -12.05 -1.57
N GLY A 23 2.39 -13.17 -2.04
CA GLY A 23 2.78 -14.30 -1.18
C GLY A 23 3.85 -13.91 -0.16
N TRP A 24 4.85 -13.12 -0.59
CA TRP A 24 5.87 -12.60 0.31
C TRP A 24 5.28 -11.65 1.37
N LEU A 25 4.40 -10.72 0.99
CA LEU A 25 3.72 -9.82 1.92
C LEU A 25 2.89 -10.59 2.95
N ASN A 26 2.11 -11.59 2.51
CA ASN A 26 1.27 -12.41 3.37
C ASN A 26 2.06 -13.30 4.33
N ALA A 27 3.32 -13.63 4.00
CA ALA A 27 4.19 -14.41 4.87
C ALA A 27 4.80 -13.59 6.02
N GLN A 28 4.70 -12.25 5.98
CA GLN A 28 5.26 -11.40 7.02
C GLN A 28 4.28 -11.26 8.18
N ALA A 29 4.81 -11.24 9.41
CA ALA A 29 4.00 -10.89 10.57
C ALA A 29 3.51 -9.44 10.41
N ALA A 30 2.23 -9.20 10.67
CA ALA A 30 1.58 -7.92 10.50
C ALA A 30 2.39 -6.76 11.10
N GLY A 31 2.88 -6.91 12.34
CA GLY A 31 3.66 -5.92 13.11
C GLY A 31 5.11 -5.71 12.67
N SER A 32 5.56 -6.43 11.65
CA SER A 32 6.97 -6.45 11.23
C SER A 32 7.26 -5.59 10.01
N MET A 33 6.22 -5.07 9.35
CA MET A 33 6.32 -4.26 8.14
C MET A 33 5.94 -2.80 8.44
N PHE A 34 6.64 -1.86 7.80
CA PHE A 34 6.51 -0.42 8.05
C PHE A 34 6.52 0.37 6.75
N LEU A 35 5.79 1.49 6.75
CA LEU A 35 5.88 2.52 5.71
C LEU A 35 6.55 3.75 6.30
N VAL A 36 7.45 4.36 5.52
CA VAL A 36 8.04 5.65 5.87
C VAL A 36 7.26 6.78 5.23
N SER A 37 7.37 7.99 5.79
CA SER A 37 6.64 9.18 5.32
C SER A 37 6.92 9.51 3.86
N VAL A 38 8.15 9.28 3.38
CA VAL A 38 8.51 9.48 1.96
C VAL A 38 7.75 8.53 1.04
N THR A 39 7.67 7.24 1.38
CA THR A 39 6.87 6.24 0.62
C THR A 39 5.39 6.62 0.58
N LEU A 40 4.84 7.11 1.69
CA LEU A 40 3.46 7.60 1.70
C LEU A 40 3.27 8.83 0.79
N ALA A 41 4.22 9.76 0.80
CA ALA A 41 4.18 10.94 -0.06
C ALA A 41 4.26 10.56 -1.55
N GLU A 42 5.09 9.58 -1.90
CA GLU A 42 5.19 9.07 -3.28
C GLU A 42 3.88 8.40 -3.75
N LEU A 43 3.23 7.60 -2.90
CA LEU A 43 1.93 7.00 -3.20
C LEU A 43 0.86 8.08 -3.42
N LEU A 44 0.77 9.06 -2.53
CA LEU A 44 -0.16 10.19 -2.65
C LEU A 44 0.09 11.01 -3.92
N SER A 45 1.37 11.27 -4.22
CA SER A 45 1.78 12.00 -5.43
C SER A 45 1.39 11.23 -6.69
N GLY A 46 1.66 9.92 -6.74
CA GLY A 46 1.32 9.06 -7.87
C GLY A 46 -0.20 8.98 -8.11
N ILE A 47 -1.00 8.92 -7.04
CA ILE A 47 -2.47 8.95 -7.14
C ILE A 47 -2.96 10.32 -7.61
N GLY A 48 -2.41 11.41 -7.06
CA GLY A 48 -2.79 12.78 -7.42
C GLY A 48 -2.48 13.15 -8.87
N ALA A 49 -1.48 12.50 -9.49
CA ALA A 49 -1.13 12.68 -10.90
C ALA A 49 -2.06 11.94 -11.88
N LEU A 50 -2.94 11.05 -11.41
CA LEU A 50 -3.88 10.34 -12.27
C LEU A 50 -5.03 11.25 -12.73
N PRO A 51 -5.53 11.08 -13.97
CA PRO A 51 -6.78 11.69 -14.40
C PRO A 51 -7.92 11.34 -13.43
N ALA A 52 -8.88 12.25 -13.27
CA ALA A 52 -10.08 12.01 -12.49
C ALA A 52 -10.92 10.89 -13.14
N ALA A 53 -10.69 9.65 -12.70
CA ALA A 53 -11.25 8.44 -13.27
C ALA A 53 -11.37 7.36 -12.19
N ALA A 54 -12.10 6.28 -12.51
CA ALA A 54 -12.35 5.16 -11.58
C ALA A 54 -11.07 4.58 -10.94
N ARG A 55 -9.95 4.57 -11.67
CA ARG A 55 -8.65 4.13 -11.14
C ARG A 55 -8.15 5.00 -9.99
N ARG A 56 -8.27 6.32 -10.11
CA ARG A 56 -7.85 7.26 -9.07
C ARG A 56 -8.69 7.06 -7.80
N THR A 57 -10.02 7.05 -7.95
CA THR A 57 -10.95 6.81 -6.82
C THR A 57 -10.71 5.47 -6.13
N ARG A 58 -10.42 4.39 -6.89
CA ARG A 58 -10.09 3.08 -6.32
C ARG A 58 -8.82 3.13 -5.46
N LEU A 59 -7.78 3.82 -5.93
CA LEU A 59 -6.51 3.93 -5.22
C LEU A 59 -6.60 4.86 -4.01
N GLU A 60 -7.34 5.97 -4.12
CA GLU A 60 -7.65 6.85 -2.98
C GLU A 60 -8.33 6.05 -1.86
N LYS A 61 -9.37 5.28 -2.20
CA LYS A 61 -10.09 4.42 -1.24
C LYS A 61 -9.20 3.31 -0.63
N ALA A 62 -8.27 2.76 -1.41
CA ALA A 62 -7.33 1.77 -0.90
C ALA A 62 -6.34 2.38 0.11
N LEU A 63 -6.02 3.67 -0.02
CA LEU A 63 -5.14 4.39 0.87
C LEU A 63 -5.84 4.91 2.13
N ASP A 64 -7.14 5.22 2.07
CA ASP A 64 -7.96 5.60 3.23
C ASP A 64 -8.00 4.51 4.32
N GLY A 65 -7.79 3.24 3.92
CA GLY A 65 -7.68 2.11 4.84
C GLY A 65 -6.35 2.06 5.60
N LEU A 66 -5.36 2.88 5.23
CA LEU A 66 -4.13 3.01 6.00
C LEU A 66 -4.41 3.92 7.21
N PRO A 67 -4.20 3.45 8.44
CA PRO A 67 -4.46 4.25 9.62
C PRO A 67 -3.61 5.52 9.59
N SER A 68 -4.28 6.66 9.46
CA SER A 68 -3.66 7.97 9.58
C SER A 68 -3.40 8.26 11.06
N GLN A 69 -2.33 7.70 11.64
CA GLN A 69 -1.46 8.37 12.63
C GLN A 69 -0.42 7.44 13.26
N ARG A 70 0.83 7.94 13.22
CA ARG A 70 1.77 8.09 14.36
C ARG A 70 1.62 7.11 15.53
N GLU A 71 1.74 5.82 15.29
CA GLU A 71 2.26 4.86 16.27
C GLU A 71 2.47 3.56 15.52
N THR A 72 3.70 3.06 15.57
CA THR A 72 4.19 1.77 15.07
C THR A 72 3.07 0.71 15.00
N THR A 73 2.41 0.55 13.85
CA THR A 73 1.28 -0.39 13.75
C THR A 73 1.29 -1.18 12.45
N SER A 74 1.54 -2.48 12.67
CA SER A 74 1.00 -3.66 12.00
C SER A 74 0.18 -3.49 10.70
N ILE A 75 0.76 -3.95 9.58
CA ILE A 75 0.26 -3.84 8.19
C ILE A 75 -0.79 -4.92 7.81
N SER A 76 -1.42 -5.62 8.76
CA SER A 76 -2.51 -6.61 8.48
C SER A 76 -3.78 -6.02 7.87
N GLN A 77 -3.80 -4.75 7.50
CA GLN A 77 -4.97 -4.02 7.01
C GLN A 77 -4.83 -3.54 5.56
N ILE A 78 -3.74 -3.88 4.84
CA ILE A 78 -3.69 -3.57 3.39
C ILE A 78 -4.73 -4.44 2.67
N PRO A 79 -5.76 -3.84 2.03
CA PRO A 79 -6.76 -4.61 1.32
C PRO A 79 -6.12 -5.25 0.07
N VAL A 80 -6.07 -6.59 0.03
CA VAL A 80 -5.79 -7.33 -1.20
C VAL A 80 -7.03 -7.20 -2.09
N LEU A 81 -6.90 -6.48 -3.20
CA LEU A 81 -7.99 -6.28 -4.15
C LEU A 81 -8.19 -7.59 -4.94
N THR A 82 -9.18 -8.39 -4.54
CA THR A 82 -9.79 -9.44 -5.37
C THR A 82 -10.68 -8.85 -6.44
#